data_AF-A0A6V8JX06-F1
#
_entry.id   AF-A0A6V8JX06-F1
#
_cell.length_a   1.000
_cell.length_b   1.000
_cell.length_c   1.000
_cell.angle_alpha   90.00
_cell.angle_beta   90.00
_cell.angle_gamma   90.00
#
_symmetry.space_group_name_H-M   'P 1'
#
loop_
_entity.id
_entity.type
_entity.pdbx_description
1 polymer ?
#
loop_
_entity_poly.entity_id
_entity_poly.type
_entity_poly.pdbx_seq_one_letter_code
_entity_poly.pdbx_strand_id
1 'polypeptide(L)'
;MTITAAMLIGLGGASAIAAPASAATGSVSMQAACDNQYPGQGRVARVRTNNVYGWKCVTGVVPVADGDIDVWRQCRTQYNNPNAYGGFTNYNNPYSWYCVY
;
A
#
# COMPACT_ATOMS: atom_id res chain seq x y z
N MET A 1 -42.00 58.95 -15.39
CA MET A 1 -42.01 57.96 -14.30
C MET A 1 -41.39 56.69 -14.85
N THR A 2 -40.07 56.49 -14.67
CA THR A 2 -39.44 55.55 -13.69
C THR A 2 -39.66 54.07 -14.08
N ILE A 3 -38.68 53.16 -14.17
CA ILE A 3 -37.26 53.07 -13.78
C ILE A 3 -36.61 51.95 -14.63
N THR A 4 -35.32 52.12 -14.95
CA THR A 4 -34.38 51.16 -15.55
C THR A 4 -34.13 49.96 -14.62
N ALA A 5 -34.02 48.74 -15.15
CA ALA A 5 -33.42 47.62 -14.42
C ALA A 5 -32.53 46.78 -15.35
N ALA A 6 -31.22 46.87 -15.12
CA ALA A 6 -30.18 46.02 -15.68
C ALA A 6 -29.73 45.02 -14.61
N MET A 7 -29.61 43.73 -14.94
CA MET A 7 -28.86 42.72 -14.15
C MET A 7 -28.34 41.66 -15.13
N LEU A 8 -27.09 41.80 -15.59
CA LEU A 8 -25.86 41.22 -15.02
C LEU A 8 -25.66 39.73 -15.34
N ILE A 9 -24.70 39.51 -16.22
CA ILE A 9 -24.08 38.25 -16.65
C ILE A 9 -23.43 37.58 -15.43
N GLY A 10 -23.91 36.40 -15.06
CA GLY A 10 -23.29 35.55 -14.04
C GLY A 10 -22.76 34.26 -14.66
N LEU A 11 -21.51 34.27 -15.14
CA LEU A 11 -20.71 33.07 -15.38
C LEU A 11 -20.32 32.48 -14.01
N GLY A 12 -21.23 31.72 -13.40
CA GLY A 12 -20.96 30.95 -12.18
C GLY A 12 -20.21 29.67 -12.51
N GLY A 13 -18.88 29.73 -12.55
CA GLY A 13 -18.04 28.53 -12.56
C GLY A 13 -18.17 27.81 -11.22
N ALA A 14 -18.95 26.73 -11.17
CA ALA A 14 -18.98 25.84 -10.02
C ALA A 14 -17.67 25.04 -10.00
N SER A 15 -16.71 25.50 -9.19
CA SER A 15 -15.53 24.72 -8.83
C SER A 15 -15.98 23.53 -7.99
N ALA A 16 -16.13 22.36 -8.61
CA ALA A 16 -16.32 21.11 -7.87
C ALA A 16 -15.04 20.85 -7.06
N ILE A 17 -15.12 21.05 -5.74
CA ILE A 17 -14.08 20.59 -4.81
C ILE A 17 -14.09 19.05 -4.84
N ALA A 18 -13.16 18.44 -5.57
CA ALA A 18 -12.94 17.01 -5.50
C ALA A 18 -12.51 16.68 -4.06
N ALA A 19 -13.34 15.94 -3.32
CA ALA A 19 -12.96 15.39 -2.03
C ALA A 19 -11.70 14.51 -2.22
N PRO A 20 -10.77 14.50 -1.26
CA PRO A 20 -9.60 13.63 -1.35
C PRO A 20 -10.09 12.18 -1.44
N ALA A 21 -9.68 11.47 -2.50
CA ALA A 21 -9.94 10.05 -2.60
C ALA A 21 -9.29 9.36 -1.40
N SER A 22 -10.10 8.74 -0.54
CA SER A 22 -9.59 7.90 0.54
C SER A 22 -8.97 6.67 -0.11
N ALA A 23 -7.65 6.52 -0.01
CA ALA A 23 -6.97 5.34 -0.54
C ALA A 23 -7.44 4.11 0.23
N ALA A 24 -7.76 3.03 -0.50
CA ALA A 24 -8.22 1.81 0.13
C ALA A 24 -7.06 1.21 0.93
N THR A 25 -7.34 0.68 2.11
CA THR A 25 -6.36 -0.04 2.91
C THR A 25 -6.69 -1.52 2.95
N GLY A 26 -5.65 -2.35 2.99
CA GLY A 26 -5.83 -3.81 3.05
C GLY A 26 -4.61 -4.51 3.61
N SER A 27 -4.75 -5.80 3.90
CA SER A 27 -3.69 -6.61 4.50
C SER A 27 -2.55 -6.92 3.53
N VAL A 28 -1.35 -7.15 4.06
CA VAL A 28 -0.19 -7.65 3.30
C VAL A 28 -0.06 -9.17 3.48
N SER A 29 -0.03 -9.92 2.38
CA SER A 29 0.31 -11.35 2.44
C SER A 29 1.83 -11.54 2.37
N MET A 30 2.47 -11.76 3.52
CA MET A 30 3.92 -11.96 3.61
C MET A 30 4.37 -13.26 2.95
N GLN A 31 3.56 -14.32 3.01
CA GLN A 31 3.87 -15.57 2.32
C GLN A 31 3.85 -15.39 0.80
N ALA A 32 2.80 -14.75 0.27
CA ALA A 32 2.73 -14.45 -1.15
C ALA A 32 3.88 -13.52 -1.59
N ALA A 33 4.35 -12.63 -0.70
CA ALA A 33 5.56 -11.86 -0.96
C ALA A 33 6.76 -12.79 -1.17
N CYS A 34 6.98 -13.79 -0.33
CA CYS A 34 8.07 -14.75 -0.55
C CYS A 34 7.93 -15.54 -1.86
N ASP A 35 6.72 -15.99 -2.19
CA ASP A 35 6.46 -16.75 -3.41
C ASP A 35 6.69 -15.90 -4.68
N ASN A 36 6.28 -14.63 -4.66
CA ASN A 36 6.43 -13.70 -5.78
C ASN A 36 7.87 -13.20 -5.94
N GLN A 37 8.57 -12.98 -4.83
CA GLN A 37 9.89 -12.36 -4.81
C GLN A 37 11.03 -13.37 -4.98
N TYR A 38 10.79 -14.63 -4.59
CA TYR A 38 11.73 -15.74 -4.67
C TYR A 38 11.08 -16.97 -5.33
N PRO A 39 10.61 -16.84 -6.58
CA PRO A 39 9.90 -17.91 -7.27
C PRO A 39 10.75 -19.18 -7.38
N GLY A 40 10.13 -20.33 -7.12
CA GLY A 40 10.78 -21.65 -7.22
C GLY A 40 11.72 -22.01 -6.08
N GLN A 41 11.86 -21.16 -5.05
CA GLN A 41 12.78 -21.41 -3.93
C GLN A 41 12.10 -22.04 -2.70
N GLY A 42 10.77 -22.23 -2.73
CA GLY A 42 10.01 -22.85 -1.63
C GLY A 42 10.17 -22.14 -0.30
N ARG A 43 10.34 -20.81 -0.31
CA ARG A 43 10.61 -20.03 0.90
C ARG A 43 9.32 -19.79 1.68
N VAL A 44 9.46 -19.76 3.01
CA VAL A 44 8.37 -19.50 3.94
C VAL A 44 8.59 -18.17 4.62
N ALA A 45 7.53 -17.36 4.75
CA ALA A 45 7.59 -16.11 5.49
C ALA A 45 7.68 -16.40 7.00
N ARG A 46 8.72 -15.90 7.65
CA ARG A 46 8.88 -15.96 9.10
C ARG A 46 9.44 -14.66 9.67
N VAL A 47 9.02 -14.35 10.89
CA VAL A 47 9.57 -13.25 11.67
C VAL A 47 10.86 -13.72 12.36
N ARG A 48 11.98 -13.05 12.05
CA ARG A 48 13.30 -13.28 12.68
C ARG A 48 13.61 -12.26 13.78
N THR A 49 13.07 -11.06 13.62
CA THR A 49 13.24 -9.94 14.57
C THR A 49 11.87 -9.40 14.95
N ASN A 50 11.65 -9.02 16.20
CA ASN A 50 10.33 -8.58 16.66
C ASN A 50 10.04 -7.10 16.31
N ASN A 51 10.12 -6.75 15.02
CA ASN A 51 9.78 -5.44 14.47
C ASN A 51 9.29 -5.57 13.02
N VAL A 52 8.79 -4.48 12.44
CA VAL A 52 8.27 -4.44 11.07
C VAL A 52 9.25 -4.95 10.00
N TYR A 53 10.55 -4.80 10.21
CA TYR A 53 11.59 -5.28 9.28
C TYR A 53 12.08 -6.71 9.57
N GLY A 54 11.48 -7.38 10.55
CA GLY A 54 11.83 -8.72 10.94
C GLY A 54 11.26 -9.82 10.07
N TRP A 55 10.32 -9.50 9.18
CA TRP A 55 9.82 -10.46 8.20
C TRP A 55 10.90 -10.83 7.20
N LYS A 56 11.14 -12.14 7.08
CA LYS A 56 12.11 -12.74 6.17
C LYS A 56 11.52 -13.93 5.43
N CYS A 57 11.98 -14.14 4.21
CA CYS A 57 11.74 -15.33 3.42
C CYS A 57 12.83 -16.36 3.71
N VAL A 58 12.52 -17.29 4.59
CA VAL A 58 13.47 -18.30 5.05
C VAL A 58 13.32 -19.57 4.21
N THR A 59 14.39 -20.32 4.03
CA THR A 59 14.33 -21.69 3.53
C THR A 59 14.87 -22.63 4.60
N GLY A 60 14.29 -23.83 4.70
CA GLY A 60 14.80 -24.89 5.58
C GLY A 60 16.11 -25.50 5.11
N VAL A 61 16.61 -25.08 3.95
CA VAL A 61 17.82 -25.62 3.31
C VAL A 61 19.01 -24.71 3.60
N VAL A 62 19.88 -25.14 4.51
CA VAL A 62 21.21 -24.54 4.73
C VAL A 62 22.08 -24.81 3.48
N PRO A 63 22.82 -23.83 2.92
CA PRO A 63 23.25 -22.55 3.51
C PRO A 63 22.59 -21.29 2.92
N VAL A 64 21.37 -21.37 2.40
CA VAL A 64 20.76 -20.22 1.71
C VAL A 64 20.37 -19.13 2.73
N ALA A 65 20.88 -17.92 2.52
CA ALA A 65 20.56 -16.76 3.35
C ALA A 65 19.07 -16.39 3.27
N ASP A 66 18.57 -15.86 4.37
CA ASP A 66 17.22 -15.30 4.47
C ASP A 66 17.02 -14.19 3.45
N GLY A 67 15.85 -14.20 2.82
CA GLY A 67 15.45 -13.18 1.85
C GLY A 67 14.73 -12.05 2.56
N ASP A 68 15.00 -10.82 2.16
CA ASP A 68 14.21 -9.66 2.57
C ASP A 68 12.85 -9.64 1.88
N ILE A 69 11.85 -9.07 2.56
CA ILE A 69 10.52 -8.87 1.97
C ILE A 69 10.36 -7.40 1.59
N ASP A 70 10.24 -7.13 0.29
CA ASP A 70 9.80 -5.81 -0.20
C ASP A 70 8.27 -5.72 -0.13
N VAL A 71 7.77 -5.10 0.94
CA VAL A 71 6.33 -4.93 1.15
C VAL A 71 5.68 -4.00 0.10
N TRP A 72 6.40 -2.98 -0.38
CA TRP A 72 5.88 -2.08 -1.42
C TRP A 72 5.67 -2.83 -2.73
N ARG A 73 6.64 -3.65 -3.14
CA ARG A 73 6.47 -4.52 -4.31
C ARG A 73 5.30 -5.49 -4.11
N GLN A 74 5.17 -6.09 -2.93
CA GLN A 74 4.06 -6.99 -2.66
C GLN A 74 2.70 -6.29 -2.74
N CYS A 75 2.56 -5.07 -2.20
CA CYS A 75 1.31 -4.31 -2.29
C CYS A 75 0.91 -4.02 -3.74
N ARG A 76 1.87 -3.63 -4.58
CA ARG A 76 1.61 -3.37 -6.01
C ARG A 76 1.14 -4.62 -6.74
N THR A 77 1.75 -5.77 -6.46
CA THR A 77 1.38 -7.05 -7.06
C THR A 77 0.03 -7.55 -6.54
N GLN A 78 -0.19 -7.53 -5.23
CA GLN A 78 -1.37 -8.10 -4.59
C GLN A 78 -2.66 -7.37 -4.96
N TYR A 79 -2.62 -6.05 -5.11
CA TYR A 79 -3.77 -5.23 -5.46
C TYR A 79 -3.79 -4.80 -6.93
N ASN A 80 -2.85 -5.29 -7.75
CA ASN A 80 -2.69 -4.91 -9.16
C ASN A 80 -2.72 -3.39 -9.39
N ASN A 81 -2.10 -2.63 -8.49
CA ASN A 81 -2.03 -1.17 -8.54
C ASN A 81 -0.57 -0.71 -8.46
N PRO A 82 -0.01 -0.07 -9.50
CA PRO A 82 1.38 0.37 -9.51
C PRO A 82 1.69 1.48 -8.48
N ASN A 83 0.68 2.19 -8.00
CA ASN A 83 0.80 3.23 -6.98
C ASN A 83 0.58 2.72 -5.56
N ALA A 84 0.27 1.42 -5.39
CA ALA A 84 0.10 0.86 -4.07
C ALA A 84 1.42 0.87 -3.30
N TYR A 85 1.35 1.10 -2.00
CA TYR A 85 2.52 1.17 -1.15
C TYR A 85 2.28 0.50 0.21
N GLY A 86 3.37 0.11 0.87
CA GLY A 86 3.33 -0.46 2.20
C GLY A 86 3.39 0.61 3.29
N GLY A 87 2.62 0.43 4.36
CA GLY A 87 2.69 1.20 5.59
C GLY A 87 2.62 0.28 6.80
N PHE A 88 2.97 0.80 7.98
CA PHE A 88 2.82 0.08 9.24
C PHE A 88 2.30 1.01 10.34
N THR A 89 1.47 0.50 11.23
CA THR A 89 0.91 1.30 12.34
C THR A 89 1.77 1.27 13.60
N ASN A 90 2.63 0.26 13.76
CA ASN A 90 3.49 0.14 14.93
C ASN A 90 4.81 -0.58 14.59
N TYR A 91 5.92 0.16 14.66
CA TYR A 91 7.26 -0.36 14.36
C TYR A 91 7.63 -1.64 15.14
N ASN A 92 7.21 -1.75 16.40
CA ASN A 92 7.51 -2.89 17.27
C ASN A 92 6.56 -4.08 17.08
N ASN A 93 5.60 -3.97 16.17
CA ASN A 93 4.68 -5.05 15.84
C ASN A 93 4.91 -5.49 14.38
N PRO A 94 5.54 -6.65 14.13
CA PRO A 94 5.76 -7.16 12.77
C PRO A 94 4.46 -7.39 12.00
N TYR A 95 3.31 -7.53 12.67
CA TYR A 95 2.02 -7.78 12.02
C TYR A 95 1.24 -6.50 11.71
N SER A 96 1.81 -5.33 11.98
CA SER A 96 1.14 -4.03 11.76
C SER A 96 1.19 -3.51 10.32
N TRP A 97 1.76 -4.29 9.40
CA TRP A 97 1.83 -3.94 7.98
C TRP A 97 0.45 -3.90 7.33
N TYR A 98 0.25 -2.91 6.48
CA TYR A 98 -0.90 -2.78 5.60
C TYR A 98 -0.46 -2.22 4.24
N CYS A 99 -1.26 -2.46 3.22
CA CYS A 99 -1.14 -1.82 1.93
C CYS A 99 -2.11 -0.65 1.85
N VAL A 100 -1.70 0.40 1.15
CA VAL A 100 -2.55 1.47 0.65
C VAL A 100 -2.59 1.33 -0.86
N TYR A 101 -3.78 1.24 -1.47
CA TYR A 101 -3.98 0.95 -2.90
C TYR A 101 -5.26 1.57 -3.46
#